data_AF-A0A8K0N8I9-F1
#
_entry.id   AF-A0A8K0N8I9-F1
#
_cell.length_a   1.000
_cell.length_b   1.000
_cell.length_c   1.000
_cell.angle_alpha   90.00
_cell.angle_beta   90.00
_cell.angle_gamma   90.00
#
_symmetry.space_group_name_H-M   'P 1'
#
loop_
_entity.id
_entity.type
_entity.pdbx_description
1 polymer ?
#
loop_
_entity_poly.entity_id
_entity_poly.type
_entity_poly.pdbx_seq_one_letter_code
_entity_poly.pdbx_strand_id
1 'polypeptide(L)'
;MAPRSPVRWTKSRAPNRRLWLFLSLPLLALASLQAAAAILRRANALGRRCAPAVAEYSGGSPPPPRPRIAMVSFSAEENGGGGGGRRSFRGVMDAVGGNKRAYAERMGYDFIDARRLVDPSRPPNWSKILAVRSHLHHYDWLFWNDADTVVTNPDISLV
;
A
#
# COMPACT_ATOMS: atom_id res chain seq x y z
N MET A 1 49.19 69.88 17.35
CA MET A 1 47.90 69.61 16.68
C MET A 1 47.58 68.13 16.92
N ALA A 2 46.69 67.82 17.86
CA ALA A 2 46.40 66.43 18.23
C ALA A 2 45.46 65.76 17.20
N PRO A 3 45.64 64.47 16.85
CA PRO A 3 44.81 63.81 15.86
C PRO A 3 43.43 63.49 16.44
N ARG A 4 42.37 63.79 15.69
CA ARG A 4 40.98 63.45 16.05
C ARG A 4 40.75 61.95 15.92
N SER A 5 40.12 61.35 16.93
CA SER A 5 39.72 59.94 16.92
C SER A 5 38.64 59.65 15.86
N PRO A 6 38.69 58.50 15.17
CA PRO A 6 37.72 58.18 14.13
C PRO A 6 36.40 57.70 14.75
N VAL A 7 35.28 58.27 14.29
CA VAL A 7 33.92 57.83 14.64
C VAL A 7 33.63 56.53 13.90
N ARG A 8 33.37 55.46 14.64
CA ARG A 8 33.08 54.12 14.11
C ARG A 8 31.58 53.96 13.87
N TRP A 9 31.15 54.08 12.62
CA TRP A 9 29.78 53.74 12.22
C TRP A 9 29.56 52.22 12.26
N THR A 10 28.65 51.75 13.10
CA THR A 10 28.23 50.34 13.14
C THR A 10 27.08 50.12 12.16
N LYS A 11 27.34 49.42 11.05
CA LYS A 11 26.27 48.90 10.18
C LYS A 11 25.52 47.81 10.95
N SER A 12 24.27 48.08 11.37
CA SER A 12 23.38 47.04 11.88
C SER A 12 23.09 46.05 10.74
N ARG A 13 23.64 44.83 10.83
CA ARG A 13 23.31 43.75 9.89
C ARG A 13 21.84 43.40 10.05
N ALA A 14 21.04 43.63 9.01
CA ALA A 14 19.66 43.17 8.98
C ALA A 14 19.63 41.63 9.19
N PRO A 15 18.72 41.11 10.02
CA PRO A 15 18.66 39.68 10.29
C PRO A 15 18.38 38.91 8.99
N ASN A 16 19.11 37.81 8.83
CA ASN A 16 19.27 37.07 7.59
C ASN A 16 17.95 36.33 7.22
N ARG A 17 16.99 37.05 6.62
CA ARG A 17 15.65 36.54 6.21
C ARG A 17 15.71 35.24 5.40
N ARG A 18 16.77 35.03 4.63
CA ARG A 18 17.01 33.81 3.86
C ARG A 18 17.27 32.59 4.76
N LEU A 19 18.00 32.76 5.86
CA LEU A 19 18.30 31.68 6.80
C LEU A 19 17.02 31.15 7.48
N TRP A 20 16.09 32.07 7.81
CA TRP A 20 14.80 31.70 8.37
C TRP A 20 13.93 30.90 7.41
N LEU A 21 13.96 31.23 6.10
CA LEU A 21 13.27 30.46 5.06
C LEU A 21 13.89 29.07 4.86
N PHE A 22 15.23 28.97 4.87
CA PHE A 22 15.93 27.69 4.74
C PHE A 22 15.68 26.74 5.91
N LEU A 23 15.37 27.26 7.11
CA LEU A 23 15.04 26.45 8.29
C LEU A 23 13.55 26.13 8.38
N SER A 24 12.65 27.05 7.98
CA SER A 24 11.21 26.85 8.11
C SER A 24 10.64 25.83 7.13
N LEU A 25 11.15 25.78 5.89
CA LEU A 25 10.72 24.82 4.85
C LEU A 25 10.93 23.34 5.25
N PRO A 26 12.13 22.90 5.67
CA PRO A 26 12.33 21.51 6.09
C PRO A 26 11.58 21.17 7.38
N LEU A 27 11.43 22.12 8.31
CA LEU A 27 10.61 21.94 9.51
C LEU A 27 9.13 21.76 9.16
N LEU A 28 8.59 22.56 8.24
CA LEU A 28 7.22 22.44 7.75
C LEU A 28 7.01 21.12 7.00
N ALA A 29 7.98 20.72 6.17
CA ALA A 29 7.95 19.42 5.48
C ALA A 29 7.94 18.27 6.49
N LEU A 30 8.81 18.30 7.50
CA LEU A 30 8.85 17.28 8.54
C LEU A 30 7.54 17.25 9.35
N ALA A 31 7.00 18.40 9.73
CA ALA A 31 5.74 18.51 10.45
C ALA A 31 4.57 17.95 9.62
N SER A 32 4.51 18.27 8.32
CA SER A 32 3.48 17.75 7.42
C SER A 32 3.57 16.22 7.24
N LEU A 33 4.77 15.66 7.12
CA LEU A 33 4.99 14.21 7.07
C LEU A 33 4.54 13.52 8.36
N GLN A 34 4.86 14.09 9.52
CA GLN A 34 4.43 13.55 10.81
C GLN A 34 2.91 13.62 10.99
N ALA A 35 2.29 14.74 10.60
CA ALA A 35 0.84 14.89 10.64
C ALA A 35 0.13 13.90 9.71
N ALA A 36 0.60 13.76 8.46
CA ALA A 36 0.07 12.79 7.51
C ALA A 36 0.21 11.34 8.05
N ALA A 37 1.36 10.99 8.63
CA ALA A 37 1.56 9.68 9.24
C ALA A 37 0.61 9.45 10.43
N ALA A 38 0.35 10.46 11.27
CA ALA A 38 -0.60 10.35 12.38
C ALA A 38 -2.05 10.17 11.93
N ILE A 39 -2.46 10.91 10.88
CA ILE A 39 -3.80 10.79 10.28
C ILE A 39 -3.98 9.40 9.65
N LEU A 40 -3.02 8.94 8.86
CA LEU A 40 -3.08 7.64 8.19
C LEU A 40 -3.01 6.46 9.16
N ARG A 41 -2.28 6.59 10.28
CA ARG A 41 -2.28 5.58 11.36
C ARG A 41 -3.68 5.34 11.95
N ARG A 42 -4.58 6.32 11.90
CA ARG A 42 -5.96 6.20 12.40
C ARG A 42 -7.00 5.89 11.32
N ALA A 43 -6.64 5.90 10.03
CA ALA A 43 -7.60 5.62 8.95
C ALA A 43 -8.23 4.21 9.07
N ASN A 44 -7.45 3.22 9.52
CA ASN A 44 -7.94 1.85 9.71
C ASN A 44 -8.87 1.69 10.94
N ALA A 45 -8.91 2.66 11.86
CA ALA A 45 -9.80 2.60 13.03
C ALA A 45 -11.29 2.73 12.64
N LEU A 46 -11.58 3.33 11.49
CA LEU A 46 -12.96 3.47 10.98
C LEU A 46 -13.43 2.25 10.17
N GLY A 47 -12.52 1.53 9.51
CA GLY A 47 -12.86 0.38 8.65
C GLY A 47 -13.26 -0.90 9.38
N ARG A 48 -12.91 -1.04 10.67
CA ARG A 48 -13.22 -2.24 11.48
C ARG A 48 -14.66 -2.31 12.02
N ARG A 49 -15.54 -1.38 11.62
CA ARG A 49 -16.95 -1.35 12.09
C ARG A 49 -17.89 -2.29 11.32
N CYS A 50 -17.42 -2.91 10.23
CA CYS A 50 -18.27 -3.75 9.37
C CYS A 50 -18.21 -5.25 9.71
N ALA A 51 -17.33 -5.68 10.61
CA ALA A 51 -17.36 -7.05 11.14
C ALA A 51 -18.24 -7.03 12.40
N PRO A 52 -19.29 -7.88 12.50
CA PRO A 52 -19.95 -8.08 13.79
C PRO A 52 -18.89 -8.48 14.81
N ALA A 53 -18.97 -7.89 16.02
CA ALA A 53 -18.14 -8.31 17.13
C ALA A 53 -18.27 -9.84 17.25
N VAL A 54 -17.15 -10.54 17.29
CA VAL A 54 -17.11 -11.98 17.53
C VAL A 54 -18.00 -12.24 18.75
N ALA A 55 -19.15 -12.87 18.53
CA ALA A 55 -20.06 -13.18 19.62
C ALA A 55 -19.27 -13.97 20.66
N GLU A 56 -19.23 -13.51 21.91
CA GLU A 56 -18.63 -14.23 23.02
C GLU A 56 -19.30 -15.60 23.10
N TYR A 57 -18.63 -16.62 22.56
CA TYR A 57 -19.14 -17.97 22.47
C TYR A 57 -19.09 -18.55 23.89
N SER A 58 -20.27 -18.62 24.51
CA SER A 58 -20.45 -19.22 25.82
C SER A 58 -20.26 -20.74 25.71
N GLY A 59 -19.07 -21.21 26.08
CA GLY A 59 -18.81 -22.55 26.63
C GLY A 59 -19.02 -23.77 25.72
N GLY A 60 -17.92 -24.47 25.42
CA GLY A 60 -17.92 -25.94 25.25
C GLY A 60 -17.62 -26.52 23.87
N SER A 61 -17.60 -25.72 22.80
CA SER A 61 -17.17 -26.20 21.48
C SER A 61 -15.68 -25.89 21.25
N PRO A 62 -14.90 -26.80 20.64
CA PRO A 62 -13.55 -26.46 20.19
C PRO A 62 -13.63 -25.25 19.24
N PRO A 63 -12.61 -24.37 19.24
CA PRO A 63 -12.61 -23.20 18.37
C PRO A 63 -12.84 -23.64 16.92
N PRO A 64 -13.65 -22.89 16.14
CA PRO A 64 -13.89 -23.25 14.75
C PRO A 64 -12.55 -23.35 14.01
N PRO A 65 -12.41 -24.29 13.07
CA PRO A 65 -11.19 -24.41 12.29
C PRO A 65 -10.89 -23.08 11.60
N ARG A 66 -9.62 -22.68 11.62
CA ARG A 66 -9.18 -21.45 10.93
C ARG A 66 -9.51 -21.58 9.44
N PRO A 67 -10.21 -20.61 8.83
CA PRO A 67 -10.60 -20.72 7.43
C PRO A 67 -9.35 -20.75 6.54
N ARG A 68 -9.38 -21.58 5.50
CA ARG A 68 -8.35 -21.65 4.47
C ARG A 68 -8.59 -20.51 3.48
N ILE A 69 -7.62 -19.61 3.40
CA ILE A 69 -7.70 -18.41 2.55
C ILE A 69 -6.60 -18.48 1.49
N ALA A 70 -6.95 -18.17 0.24
CA ALA A 70 -5.98 -17.91 -0.81
C ALA A 70 -6.13 -16.49 -1.36
N MET A 71 -5.01 -15.78 -1.48
CA MET A 71 -4.90 -14.55 -2.26
C MET A 71 -4.68 -14.90 -3.73
N VAL A 72 -5.55 -14.39 -4.62
CA VAL A 72 -5.48 -14.64 -6.06
C VAL A 72 -5.19 -13.34 -6.79
N SER A 73 -4.16 -13.34 -7.64
CA SER A 73 -3.76 -12.17 -8.43
C SER A 73 -3.21 -12.60 -9.79
N PHE A 74 -3.32 -11.74 -10.81
CA PHE A 74 -2.57 -11.86 -12.05
C PHE A 74 -2.46 -10.51 -12.76
N SER A 75 -1.48 -10.38 -13.66
CA SER A 75 -1.44 -9.35 -14.70
C SER A 75 -1.40 -10.03 -16.06
N ALA A 76 -2.24 -9.58 -16.98
CA ALA A 76 -2.16 -10.00 -18.38
C ALA A 76 -1.04 -9.18 -19.05
N GLU A 77 0.16 -9.77 -19.12
CA GLU A 77 1.27 -9.15 -19.83
C GLU A 77 1.06 -9.36 -21.34
N GLU A 78 0.88 -8.28 -22.10
CA GLU A 78 0.79 -8.37 -23.55
C GLU A 78 2.16 -8.80 -24.11
N ASN A 79 2.18 -9.89 -24.89
CA ASN A 79 3.30 -10.21 -25.75
C ASN A 79 3.33 -9.15 -26.85
N GLY A 80 4.31 -8.24 -26.81
CA GLY A 80 4.36 -7.00 -27.59
C GLY A 80 3.86 -7.13 -29.03
N GLY A 81 2.75 -6.47 -29.34
CA GLY A 81 2.14 -6.51 -30.68
C GLY A 81 1.05 -5.48 -30.94
N GLY A 82 0.93 -4.42 -30.14
CA GLY A 82 -0.09 -3.37 -30.32
C GLY A 82 0.54 -2.00 -30.50
N GLY A 83 0.73 -1.58 -31.74
CA GLY A 83 1.13 -0.21 -32.07
C GLY A 83 0.09 0.80 -31.58
N GLY A 84 0.54 1.75 -30.76
CA GLY A 84 -0.24 2.93 -30.36
C GLY A 84 -0.42 3.04 -28.85
N GLY A 85 0.37 3.91 -28.21
CA GLY A 85 0.08 4.69 -26.99
C GLY A 85 -0.66 4.07 -25.78
N ARG A 86 -0.84 2.74 -25.72
CA ARG A 86 -1.63 2.07 -24.68
C ARG A 86 -0.79 1.78 -23.44
N ARG A 87 -1.42 1.89 -22.27
CA ARG A 87 -0.83 1.52 -20.97
C ARG A 87 -0.45 0.04 -21.01
N SER A 88 0.82 -0.25 -20.72
CA SER A 88 1.34 -1.61 -20.61
C SER A 88 1.27 -2.09 -19.16
N PHE A 89 0.83 -3.33 -18.95
CA PHE A 89 0.84 -4.00 -17.64
C PHE A 89 2.02 -4.97 -17.47
N ARG A 90 2.99 -4.92 -18.39
CA ARG A 90 4.21 -5.72 -18.35
C ARG A 90 5.03 -5.40 -17.10
N GLY A 91 5.49 -6.43 -16.39
CA GLY A 91 6.35 -6.30 -15.21
C GLY A 91 5.61 -5.85 -13.94
N VAL A 92 4.30 -5.60 -14.01
CA VAL A 92 3.51 -5.21 -12.83
C VAL A 92 3.54 -6.34 -11.79
N MET A 93 3.28 -7.59 -12.21
CA MET A 93 3.33 -8.73 -11.28
C MET A 93 4.73 -8.98 -10.73
N ASP A 94 5.78 -8.74 -11.51
CA ASP A 94 7.16 -8.86 -11.03
C ASP A 94 7.45 -7.82 -9.93
N ALA A 95 6.92 -6.60 -10.08
CA ALA A 95 7.09 -5.53 -9.10
C ALA A 95 6.28 -5.77 -7.80
N VAL A 96 5.06 -6.32 -7.88
CA VAL A 96 4.17 -6.47 -6.72
C VAL A 96 4.10 -7.88 -6.12
N GLY A 97 4.57 -8.89 -6.85
CA GLY A 97 4.39 -10.30 -6.48
C GLY A 97 5.04 -10.66 -5.14
N GLY A 98 6.23 -10.11 -4.88
CA GLY A 98 6.91 -10.28 -3.59
C GLY A 98 6.14 -9.70 -2.41
N ASN A 99 5.53 -8.52 -2.59
CA ASN A 99 4.70 -7.87 -1.55
C ASN A 99 3.48 -8.73 -1.18
N LYS A 100 2.78 -9.25 -2.20
CA LYS A 100 1.59 -10.11 -2.03
C LYS A 100 1.94 -11.45 -1.37
N ARG A 101 3.00 -12.11 -1.85
CA ARG A 101 3.45 -13.40 -1.32
C ARG A 101 3.89 -13.29 0.14
N ALA A 102 4.67 -12.25 0.49
CA ALA A 102 5.13 -12.04 1.86
C ALA A 102 3.98 -11.80 2.84
N TYR A 103 2.92 -11.09 2.42
CA TYR A 103 1.73 -10.92 3.25
C TYR A 103 0.95 -12.23 3.42
N ALA A 104 0.73 -12.97 2.33
CA ALA A 104 0.04 -14.25 2.39
C ALA A 104 0.76 -15.23 3.32
N GLU A 105 2.08 -15.38 3.16
CA GLU A 105 2.93 -16.22 4.01
C GLU A 105 2.84 -15.81 5.49
N ARG A 106 2.99 -14.51 5.79
CA ARG A 106 2.88 -13.98 7.15
C ARG A 106 1.55 -14.31 7.81
N MET A 107 0.46 -14.27 7.04
CA MET A 107 -0.88 -14.50 7.55
C MET A 107 -1.29 -15.98 7.58
N GLY A 108 -0.49 -16.87 6.98
CA GLY A 108 -0.85 -18.27 6.79
C GLY A 108 -1.91 -18.47 5.70
N TYR A 109 -1.91 -17.62 4.68
CA TYR A 109 -2.72 -17.75 3.47
C TYR A 109 -1.87 -18.32 2.34
N ASP A 110 -2.53 -18.91 1.34
CA ASP A 110 -1.87 -19.27 0.08
C ASP A 110 -1.83 -18.08 -0.87
N PHE A 111 -0.79 -18.01 -1.72
CA PHE A 111 -0.71 -17.04 -2.81
C PHE A 111 -0.78 -17.76 -4.16
N ILE A 112 -1.76 -17.37 -4.98
CA ILE A 112 -2.03 -17.93 -6.30
C ILE A 112 -1.79 -16.88 -7.37
N ASP A 113 -0.81 -17.17 -8.21
CA ASP A 113 -0.57 -16.44 -9.45
C ASP A 113 -1.38 -17.06 -10.60
N ALA A 114 -2.47 -16.40 -10.95
CA ALA A 114 -3.45 -16.92 -11.91
C ALA A 114 -3.17 -16.51 -13.37
N ARG A 115 -1.95 -16.11 -13.72
CA ARG A 115 -1.58 -15.70 -15.10
C ARG A 115 -1.94 -16.73 -16.17
N ARG A 116 -1.89 -18.03 -15.83
CA ARG A 116 -2.24 -19.13 -16.75
C ARG A 116 -3.75 -19.26 -17.02
N LEU A 117 -4.58 -18.57 -16.27
CA LEU A 117 -6.05 -18.59 -16.38
C LEU A 117 -6.60 -17.37 -17.12
N VAL A 118 -5.72 -16.52 -17.68
CA VAL A 118 -6.10 -15.41 -18.54
C VAL A 118 -6.68 -15.97 -19.84
N ASP A 119 -7.91 -15.56 -20.14
CA ASP A 119 -8.60 -15.91 -21.38
C ASP A 119 -8.54 -14.72 -22.35
N PRO A 120 -7.85 -14.85 -23.49
CA PRO A 120 -7.69 -13.77 -24.45
C PRO A 120 -8.95 -13.52 -25.31
N SER A 121 -9.95 -14.40 -25.27
CA SER A 121 -11.20 -14.24 -26.03
C SER A 121 -12.16 -13.21 -25.42
N ARG A 122 -11.87 -12.72 -24.21
CA ARG A 122 -12.68 -11.78 -23.44
C ARG A 122 -11.85 -10.57 -23.00
N PRO A 123 -12.48 -9.44 -22.62
CA PRO A 123 -11.77 -8.35 -21.99
C PRO A 123 -11.02 -8.82 -20.71
N PRO A 124 -9.75 -8.39 -20.48
CA PRO A 124 -8.89 -8.97 -19.45
C PRO A 124 -9.48 -8.99 -18.03
N ASN A 125 -10.28 -7.98 -17.68
CA ASN A 125 -10.94 -7.87 -16.38
C ASN A 125 -11.92 -9.02 -16.10
N TRP A 126 -12.42 -9.73 -17.12
CA TRP A 126 -13.31 -10.88 -16.96
C TRP A 126 -12.58 -12.21 -16.67
N SER A 127 -11.24 -12.25 -16.81
CA SER A 127 -10.46 -13.44 -16.49
C SER A 127 -10.37 -13.71 -14.99
N LYS A 128 -10.60 -12.69 -14.14
CA LYS A 128 -10.65 -12.86 -12.67
C LYS A 128 -11.74 -13.83 -12.22
N ILE A 129 -12.85 -13.90 -12.95
CA ILE A 129 -13.95 -14.84 -12.66
C ILE A 129 -13.51 -16.28 -12.87
N LEU A 130 -12.74 -16.56 -13.94
CA LEU A 130 -12.19 -17.90 -14.14
C LEU A 130 -11.20 -18.28 -13.05
N ALA A 131 -10.31 -17.35 -12.72
CA ALA A 131 -9.29 -17.55 -11.70
C ALA A 131 -9.91 -17.86 -10.33
N VAL A 132 -10.94 -17.11 -9.92
CA VAL A 132 -11.65 -17.40 -8.67
C VAL A 132 -12.37 -18.75 -8.78
N ARG A 133 -13.12 -18.99 -9.86
CA ARG A 133 -13.91 -20.21 -10.02
C ARG A 133 -13.08 -21.49 -9.98
N SER A 134 -11.85 -21.50 -10.51
CA SER A 134 -10.97 -22.68 -10.48
C SER A 134 -10.50 -23.06 -9.08
N HIS A 135 -10.62 -22.16 -8.09
CA HIS A 135 -10.13 -22.39 -6.73
C HIS A 135 -11.24 -22.44 -5.67
N LEU A 136 -12.51 -22.19 -6.03
CA LEU A 136 -13.63 -22.14 -5.09
C LEU A 136 -13.80 -23.42 -4.24
N HIS A 137 -13.45 -24.58 -4.79
CA HIS A 137 -13.61 -25.86 -4.09
C HIS A 137 -12.48 -26.18 -3.09
N HIS A 138 -11.39 -25.41 -3.10
CA HIS A 138 -10.20 -25.70 -2.30
C HIS A 138 -10.07 -24.83 -1.06
N TYR A 139 -10.75 -23.69 -1.02
CA TYR A 139 -10.60 -22.67 0.01
C TYR A 139 -11.96 -22.23 0.55
N ASP A 140 -11.99 -21.80 1.80
CA ASP A 140 -13.19 -21.25 2.43
C ASP A 140 -13.40 -19.79 1.99
N TRP A 141 -12.30 -19.07 1.75
CA TRP A 141 -12.31 -17.72 1.18
C TRP A 141 -11.25 -17.53 0.09
N LEU A 142 -11.64 -16.84 -0.98
CA LEU A 142 -10.74 -16.35 -2.01
C LEU A 142 -10.66 -14.83 -1.96
N PHE A 143 -9.47 -14.33 -1.65
CA PHE A 143 -9.16 -12.91 -1.66
C PHE A 143 -8.61 -12.51 -3.03
N TRP A 144 -9.48 -12.04 -3.92
CA TRP A 144 -9.04 -11.43 -5.16
C TRP A 144 -8.29 -10.12 -4.88
N ASN A 145 -7.05 -10.01 -5.37
CA ASN A 145 -6.23 -8.82 -5.22
C ASN A 145 -5.68 -8.42 -6.60
N ASP A 146 -6.08 -7.25 -7.12
CA ASP A 146 -5.62 -6.80 -8.44
C ASP A 146 -4.09 -6.58 -8.45
N ALA A 147 -3.46 -6.78 -9.61
CA ALA A 147 -2.00 -6.69 -9.75
C ALA A 147 -1.44 -5.28 -9.48
N ASP A 148 -2.22 -4.23 -9.68
CA ASP A 148 -1.83 -2.84 -9.44
C ASP A 148 -2.04 -2.37 -7.98
N THR A 149 -2.29 -3.31 -7.07
CA THR A 149 -2.41 -3.03 -5.63
C THR A 149 -1.18 -3.49 -4.84
N VAL A 150 -0.97 -2.93 -3.66
CA VAL A 150 0.07 -3.35 -2.71
C VAL A 150 -0.48 -3.36 -1.29
N VAL A 151 -0.02 -4.31 -0.48
CA VAL A 151 -0.28 -4.36 0.96
C VAL A 151 0.69 -3.41 1.66
N THR A 152 0.16 -2.39 2.33
CA THR A 152 0.94 -1.36 3.02
C THR A 152 0.94 -1.51 4.54
N ASN A 153 0.04 -2.31 5.08
CA ASN A 153 -0.02 -2.66 6.51
C ASN A 153 -0.04 -4.19 6.64
N PRO A 154 1.14 -4.84 6.61
CA PRO A 154 1.22 -6.29 6.52
C PRO A 154 0.88 -7.00 7.83
N ASP A 155 0.66 -6.28 8.94
CA ASP A 155 0.42 -6.88 10.26
C ASP A 155 -1.08 -7.05 10.58
N ILE A 156 -1.97 -6.61 9.69
CA ILE A 156 -3.42 -6.77 9.86
C ILE A 156 -3.89 -8.03 9.12
N SER A 157 -4.42 -8.99 9.89
CA SER A 157 -5.09 -10.19 9.38
C SER A 157 -6.52 -9.88 8.91
N LEU A 158 -6.98 -10.62 7.90
CA LEU A 158 -8.39 -10.65 7.46
C LEU A 158 -9.28 -11.56 8.33
N VAL A 159 -8.66 -12.38 9.20
CA VAL A 159 -9.30 -13.30 10.15
C VAL A 159 -8.90 -12.99 11.57
#